data_AF-A0A9P0NFX9-F1
#
_entry.id   AF-A0A9P0NFX9-F1
#
_cell.length_a   1.000
_cell.length_b   1.000
_cell.length_c   1.000
_cell.angle_alpha   90.00
_cell.angle_beta   90.00
_cell.angle_gamma   90.00
#
_symmetry.space_group_name_H-M   'P 1'
#
loop_
_entity.id
_entity.type
_entity.pdbx_description
1 polymer ?
#
loop_
_entity_poly.entity_id
_entity_poly.type
_entity_poly.pdbx_seq_one_letter_code
_entity_poly.pdbx_strand_id
1 'polypeptide(L)'
;MTSIVHQKNGTDLNNSISSSTLNSNSNMIYYKSEFHEQPENNALPNKPVQDCVTDNPNLNISISNVVTNFSLKSHLNLRYLALNGSNIEYRRENGMLTMKLRKPNATATIWSSGKIACTGSTSETHAKIASRRFARIIQKLGYHNAKFSSYRIVNVLGSCSLPFPIKVIQFSEKYKTIAQYEPELHPGVTFKIKELKATLKIFSTGSITVTAPSVSNVHQAIEQIYPMVYPFRREKTAEDERVIRKLMTKKRNFTEIDENVSIYNSENSVTKRNCDGLAIGIVKVENNLENIIKQEYENDL
;
A
#
# COMPACT_ATOMS: atom_id res chain seq x y z
N MET A 1 -14.28 -50.81 31.29
CA MET A 1 -15.19 -51.78 31.92
C MET A 1 -16.15 -51.04 32.83
N THR A 2 -17.33 -50.67 32.30
CA THR A 2 -18.62 -50.49 33.00
C THR A 2 -19.65 -50.07 31.95
N SER A 3 -20.35 -51.08 31.41
CA SER A 3 -21.82 -51.25 31.31
C SER A 3 -22.75 -50.01 31.34
N ILE A 4 -23.92 -49.89 30.67
CA ILE A 4 -24.78 -50.76 29.83
C ILE A 4 -26.01 -49.90 29.34
N VAL A 5 -26.49 -50.14 28.10
CA VAL A 5 -27.91 -50.11 27.57
C VAL A 5 -28.67 -48.75 27.42
N HIS A 6 -29.03 -48.28 26.19
CA HIS A 6 -30.21 -48.58 25.30
C HIS A 6 -31.53 -47.95 25.83
N GLN A 7 -32.45 -47.25 25.11
CA GLN A 7 -33.08 -47.27 23.76
C GLN A 7 -33.55 -45.82 23.40
N LYS A 8 -33.51 -45.29 22.17
CA LYS A 8 -34.37 -45.45 20.96
C LYS A 8 -35.89 -45.22 21.12
N ASN A 9 -36.41 -44.21 20.40
CA ASN A 9 -37.62 -44.16 19.53
C ASN A 9 -37.68 -42.71 18.97
N GLY A 10 -37.68 -42.38 17.66
CA GLY A 10 -38.59 -42.80 16.58
C GLY A 10 -39.97 -42.19 16.85
N THR A 11 -40.56 -41.25 16.10
CA THR A 11 -40.91 -41.16 14.66
C THR A 11 -41.58 -39.77 14.49
N ASP A 12 -41.33 -38.90 13.50
CA ASP A 12 -41.67 -38.89 12.06
C ASP A 12 -42.68 -37.77 11.71
N LEU A 13 -42.53 -37.26 10.48
CA LEU A 13 -43.55 -36.77 9.53
C LEU A 13 -43.78 -35.25 9.28
N ASN A 14 -43.61 -34.95 7.98
CA ASN A 14 -44.31 -34.00 7.09
C ASN A 14 -43.72 -32.58 6.97
N ASN A 15 -43.08 -32.10 5.88
CA ASN A 15 -43.13 -32.25 4.39
C ASN A 15 -43.79 -31.04 3.68
N SER A 16 -43.23 -30.68 2.51
CA SER A 16 -43.60 -29.64 1.50
C SER A 16 -43.34 -28.16 1.87
N ILE A 17 -42.42 -27.42 1.23
CA ILE A 17 -42.32 -26.90 -0.17
C ILE A 17 -43.49 -25.97 -0.55
N SER A 18 -43.22 -24.67 -0.79
CA SER A 18 -43.56 -23.90 -2.01
C SER A 18 -43.42 -22.37 -1.85
N SER A 19 -42.52 -21.78 -2.66
CA SER A 19 -42.61 -20.51 -3.44
C SER A 19 -43.61 -19.38 -3.10
N SER A 20 -43.12 -18.13 -3.05
CA SER A 20 -43.55 -16.95 -3.85
C SER A 20 -42.91 -15.64 -3.31
N THR A 21 -42.02 -14.97 -4.05
CA THR A 21 -42.19 -13.80 -4.95
C THR A 21 -42.70 -12.47 -4.34
N LEU A 22 -41.90 -11.41 -4.57
CA LEU A 22 -42.24 -9.95 -4.61
C LEU A 22 -42.54 -9.33 -3.21
N ASN A 23 -42.22 -8.08 -2.85
CA ASN A 23 -41.81 -6.88 -3.57
C ASN A 23 -41.27 -5.84 -2.54
N SER A 24 -40.47 -4.89 -3.03
CA SER A 24 -40.46 -3.45 -2.66
C SER A 24 -40.02 -2.94 -1.27
N ASN A 25 -38.99 -2.07 -1.34
CA ASN A 25 -38.89 -0.74 -0.74
C ASN A 25 -38.53 -0.53 0.76
N SER A 26 -37.33 0.04 0.93
CA SER A 26 -37.01 1.30 1.64
C SER A 26 -37.71 1.62 2.97
N ASN A 27 -36.90 1.81 4.02
CA ASN A 27 -37.08 2.73 5.16
C ASN A 27 -35.70 2.81 5.84
N MET A 28 -34.86 3.86 5.78
CA MET A 28 -35.05 5.30 6.00
C MET A 28 -35.95 5.62 7.20
N ILE A 29 -35.34 5.69 8.37
CA ILE A 29 -35.95 6.18 9.60
C ILE A 29 -35.66 7.69 9.70
N TYR A 30 -36.68 8.51 9.45
CA TYR A 30 -36.72 9.92 9.84
C TYR A 30 -37.39 10.03 11.22
N TYR A 31 -36.74 10.72 12.15
CA TYR A 31 -37.34 11.10 13.43
C TYR A 31 -38.32 12.27 13.24
N LYS A 32 -39.50 12.13 13.84
CA LYS A 32 -40.64 13.06 13.82
C LYS A 32 -40.52 14.00 15.03
N SER A 33 -40.79 15.29 14.86
CA SER A 33 -40.97 16.25 15.95
C SER A 33 -42.22 17.09 15.67
N GLU A 34 -43.10 17.16 16.67
CA GLU A 34 -44.44 17.75 16.62
C GLU A 34 -44.40 19.28 16.79
N PHE A 35 -45.33 19.96 16.12
CA PHE A 35 -45.53 21.41 16.14
C PHE A 35 -46.62 21.81 17.15
N HIS A 36 -46.41 22.92 17.85
CA HIS A 36 -47.48 23.76 18.39
C HIS A 36 -47.11 25.25 18.20
N GLU A 37 -48.09 26.08 17.87
CA GLU A 37 -47.97 27.43 17.30
C GLU A 37 -48.88 28.38 18.11
N GLN A 38 -48.42 29.52 18.67
CA GLN A 38 -48.56 30.95 18.23
C GLN A 38 -48.53 31.85 19.52
N PRO A 39 -48.45 33.22 19.51
CA PRO A 39 -47.81 34.20 18.61
C PRO A 39 -47.01 35.37 19.29
N GLU A 40 -46.27 36.12 18.45
CA GLU A 40 -45.80 37.54 18.48
C GLU A 40 -45.01 38.18 19.67
N ASN A 41 -43.76 38.62 19.39
CA ASN A 41 -43.31 40.04 19.48
C ASN A 41 -41.82 40.26 19.07
N ASN A 42 -41.54 41.46 18.55
CA ASN A 42 -40.32 41.98 17.90
C ASN A 42 -38.95 41.74 18.59
N ALA A 43 -37.90 41.40 17.80
CA ALA A 43 -36.53 41.97 17.78
C ALA A 43 -35.49 41.01 17.12
N LEU A 44 -34.62 41.52 16.23
CA LEU A 44 -33.33 40.88 15.87
C LEU A 44 -32.41 40.86 17.12
N PRO A 45 -31.48 39.89 17.34
CA PRO A 45 -30.45 39.49 16.36
C PRO A 45 -29.89 38.03 16.41
N ASN A 46 -28.99 37.73 15.47
CA ASN A 46 -27.96 36.67 15.44
C ASN A 46 -28.37 35.22 15.09
N LYS A 47 -28.33 34.89 13.79
CA LYS A 47 -28.10 33.52 13.31
C LYS A 47 -26.63 33.12 13.60
N PRO A 48 -26.34 31.98 14.25
CA PRO A 48 -25.03 31.37 14.11
C PRO A 48 -24.92 30.78 12.71
N VAL A 49 -23.88 31.22 11.99
CA VAL A 49 -23.50 30.74 10.67
C VAL A 49 -23.10 29.26 10.80
N GLN A 50 -23.85 28.41 10.11
CA GLN A 50 -23.63 26.98 10.02
C GLN A 50 -22.69 26.72 8.84
N ASP A 51 -21.38 26.93 9.05
CA ASP A 51 -20.37 26.56 8.07
C ASP A 51 -19.98 25.08 8.26
N CYS A 52 -20.82 24.17 7.76
CA CYS A 52 -20.40 22.81 7.46
C CYS A 52 -19.69 22.80 6.11
N VAL A 53 -18.46 23.31 6.07
CA VAL A 53 -17.59 23.12 4.91
C VAL A 53 -17.16 21.65 4.92
N THR A 54 -17.78 20.82 4.07
CA THR A 54 -17.22 19.54 3.62
C THR A 54 -16.03 19.85 2.70
N ASP A 55 -14.98 20.42 3.28
CA ASP A 55 -13.66 20.37 2.68
C ASP A 55 -13.25 18.91 2.75
N ASN A 56 -13.40 18.19 1.65
CA ASN A 56 -12.59 17.00 1.44
C ASN A 56 -11.18 17.52 1.15
N PRO A 57 -10.27 17.59 2.15
CA PRO A 57 -8.91 18.01 1.84
C PRO A 57 -8.37 17.09 0.77
N ASN A 58 -7.79 17.67 -0.27
CA ASN A 58 -6.98 16.93 -1.23
C ASN A 58 -5.71 16.44 -0.50
N LEU A 59 -5.82 15.33 0.23
CA LEU A 59 -4.70 14.72 0.93
C LEU A 59 -3.81 14.00 -0.06
N ASN A 60 -2.55 14.41 -0.13
CA ASN A 60 -1.56 13.75 -0.97
C ASN A 60 -1.13 12.43 -0.31
N ILE A 61 -1.66 11.32 -0.80
CA ILE A 61 -1.31 9.96 -0.40
C ILE A 61 -0.23 9.44 -1.35
N SER A 62 0.92 9.08 -0.79
CA SER A 62 2.05 8.54 -1.54
C SER A 62 2.31 7.08 -1.16
N ILE A 63 2.32 6.20 -2.15
CA ILE A 63 2.68 4.79 -1.96
C ILE A 63 4.19 4.65 -2.03
N SER A 64 4.78 4.19 -0.94
CA SER A 64 6.24 4.04 -0.82
C SER A 64 6.72 2.65 -1.20
N ASN A 65 5.94 1.61 -0.87
CA ASN A 65 6.34 0.23 -1.16
C ASN A 65 5.13 -0.70 -1.26
N VAL A 66 5.19 -1.62 -2.20
CA VAL A 66 4.25 -2.72 -2.40
C VAL A 66 5.02 -4.03 -2.31
N VAL A 67 4.62 -4.86 -1.37
CA VAL A 67 5.19 -6.20 -1.14
C VAL A 67 4.24 -7.23 -1.72
N THR A 68 4.76 -8.09 -2.58
CA THR A 68 3.99 -9.16 -3.23
C THR A 68 4.65 -10.51 -3.01
N ASN A 69 3.83 -11.55 -3.00
CA ASN A 69 4.29 -12.93 -2.96
C ASN A 69 3.70 -13.69 -4.15
N PHE A 70 4.47 -14.60 -4.71
CA PHE A 70 4.03 -15.55 -5.71
C PHE A 70 4.83 -16.85 -5.62
N SER A 71 4.42 -17.87 -6.38
CA SER A 71 5.10 -19.16 -6.43
C SER A 71 5.29 -19.62 -7.86
N LEU A 72 6.43 -20.27 -8.10
CA LEU A 72 6.79 -20.92 -9.37
C LEU A 72 6.40 -22.40 -9.46
N LYS A 73 5.88 -22.98 -8.36
CA LYS A 73 5.48 -24.42 -8.25
C LYS A 73 6.58 -25.39 -8.70
N SER A 74 7.83 -25.02 -8.49
CA SER A 74 9.00 -25.82 -8.87
C SER A 74 10.09 -25.66 -7.83
N HIS A 75 10.85 -26.74 -7.59
CA HIS A 75 12.02 -26.69 -6.73
C HIS A 75 13.20 -26.03 -7.45
N LEU A 76 13.76 -25.00 -6.83
CA LEU A 76 14.84 -24.20 -7.40
C LEU A 76 16.16 -24.54 -6.71
N ASN A 77 17.18 -24.83 -7.51
CA ASN A 77 18.56 -24.93 -7.04
C ASN A 77 19.14 -23.52 -6.99
N LEU A 78 19.12 -22.92 -5.80
CA LEU A 78 19.57 -21.54 -5.60
C LEU A 78 21.05 -21.35 -5.95
N ARG A 79 21.90 -22.36 -5.73
CA ARG A 79 23.32 -22.30 -6.10
C ARG A 79 23.47 -22.23 -7.62
N TYR A 80 22.72 -23.04 -8.35
CA TYR A 80 22.73 -23.02 -9.82
C TYR A 80 22.22 -21.68 -10.37
N LEU A 81 21.14 -21.14 -9.81
CA LEU A 81 20.64 -19.81 -10.20
C LEU A 81 21.66 -18.70 -9.93
N ALA A 82 22.38 -18.77 -8.80
CA ALA A 82 23.39 -17.79 -8.45
C ALA A 82 24.61 -17.81 -9.36
N LEU A 83 24.98 -19.00 -9.87
CA LEU A 83 26.13 -19.15 -10.78
C LEU A 83 25.82 -18.69 -12.21
N ASN A 84 24.58 -18.88 -12.67
CA ASN A 84 24.20 -18.59 -14.06
C ASN A 84 23.45 -17.27 -14.25
N GLY A 85 22.84 -16.73 -13.19
CA GLY A 85 22.06 -15.50 -13.27
C GLY A 85 22.88 -14.24 -12.96
N SER A 86 22.42 -13.11 -13.50
CA SER A 86 23.01 -11.78 -13.27
C SER A 86 22.26 -11.01 -12.19
N ASN A 87 22.95 -10.11 -11.50
CA ASN A 87 22.37 -9.26 -10.44
C ASN A 87 21.71 -10.06 -9.30
N ILE A 88 22.33 -11.19 -8.97
CA ILE A 88 21.89 -12.12 -7.94
C ILE A 88 22.93 -12.16 -6.82
N GLU A 89 22.43 -12.15 -5.58
CA GLU A 89 23.21 -12.37 -4.37
C GLU A 89 22.65 -13.60 -3.64
N TYR A 90 23.47 -14.62 -3.44
CA TYR A 90 23.08 -15.84 -2.74
C TYR A 90 23.70 -15.90 -1.35
N ARG A 91 22.85 -15.92 -0.32
CA ARG A 91 23.27 -16.07 1.08
C ARG A 91 22.90 -17.46 1.58
N ARG A 92 23.88 -18.37 1.59
CA ARG A 92 23.69 -19.77 1.99
C ARG A 92 23.15 -19.89 3.42
N GLU A 93 23.63 -19.05 4.33
CA GLU A 93 23.21 -19.02 5.75
C GLU A 93 21.70 -18.83 5.92
N ASN A 94 21.10 -18.00 5.06
CA ASN A 94 19.69 -17.65 5.14
C ASN A 94 18.80 -18.53 4.24
N GLY A 95 19.40 -19.44 3.46
CA GLY A 95 18.66 -20.31 2.53
C GLY A 95 17.85 -19.54 1.48
N MET A 96 18.26 -18.31 1.13
CA MET A 96 17.55 -17.45 0.20
C MET A 96 18.49 -16.82 -0.85
N LEU A 97 17.91 -16.52 -2.00
CA LEU A 97 18.55 -15.86 -3.12
C LEU A 97 17.88 -14.52 -3.37
N THR A 98 18.66 -13.45 -3.41
CA THR A 98 18.19 -12.10 -3.66
C THR A 98 18.51 -11.73 -5.10
N MET A 99 17.50 -11.42 -5.91
CA MET A 99 17.67 -10.96 -7.29
C MET A 99 17.16 -9.52 -7.41
N LYS A 100 17.93 -8.64 -8.05
CA LYS A 100 17.56 -7.23 -8.23
C LYS A 100 17.21 -6.91 -9.68
N LEU A 101 16.17 -6.10 -9.87
CA LEU A 101 15.72 -5.61 -11.17
C LEU A 101 15.74 -4.08 -11.18
N ARG A 102 16.29 -3.48 -12.24
CA ARG A 102 16.37 -2.01 -12.38
C ARG A 102 15.07 -1.38 -12.87
N LYS A 103 14.35 -2.02 -13.80
CA LYS A 103 13.10 -1.52 -14.39
C LYS A 103 12.05 -2.63 -14.43
N PRO A 104 10.88 -2.46 -13.77
CA PRO A 104 10.66 -1.56 -12.62
C PRO A 104 11.68 -1.88 -11.51
N ASN A 105 12.01 -0.88 -10.68
CA ASN A 105 12.89 -1.10 -9.54
C ASN A 105 12.21 -2.08 -8.56
N ALA A 106 12.83 -3.24 -8.36
CA ALA A 106 12.30 -4.27 -7.50
C ALA A 106 13.41 -5.23 -7.05
N THR A 107 13.24 -5.78 -5.86
CA THR A 107 14.09 -6.86 -5.34
C THR A 107 13.22 -8.07 -5.06
N ALA A 108 13.64 -9.24 -5.55
CA ALA A 108 13.01 -10.52 -5.29
C ALA A 108 13.85 -11.34 -4.32
N THR A 109 13.21 -11.84 -3.27
CA THR A 109 13.74 -12.87 -2.38
C THR A 109 13.15 -14.21 -2.80
N ILE A 110 14.01 -15.15 -3.17
CA ILE A 110 13.65 -16.43 -3.77
C ILE A 110 14.11 -17.55 -2.85
N TRP A 111 13.20 -18.46 -2.53
CA TRP A 111 13.49 -19.65 -1.73
C TRP A 111 13.56 -20.90 -2.62
N SER A 112 14.27 -21.94 -2.16
CA SER A 112 14.41 -23.22 -2.87
C SER A 112 13.08 -23.93 -3.13
N SER A 113 12.04 -23.61 -2.36
CA SER A 113 10.65 -24.06 -2.57
C SER A 113 9.96 -23.46 -3.78
N GLY A 114 10.59 -22.50 -4.47
CA GLY A 114 9.98 -21.74 -5.56
C GLY A 114 8.97 -20.69 -5.10
N LYS A 115 8.88 -20.44 -3.79
CA LYS A 115 8.24 -19.22 -3.27
C LYS A 115 9.13 -18.02 -3.56
N ILE A 116 8.51 -16.91 -3.92
CA ILE A 116 9.20 -15.65 -4.22
C ILE A 116 8.42 -14.51 -3.57
N ALA A 117 9.14 -13.65 -2.84
CA ALA A 117 8.65 -12.38 -2.35
C ALA A 117 9.30 -11.26 -3.14
N CYS A 118 8.52 -10.28 -3.58
CA CYS A 118 9.01 -9.12 -4.32
C CYS A 118 8.68 -7.84 -3.56
N THR A 119 9.69 -6.98 -3.42
CA THR A 119 9.64 -5.70 -2.69
C THR A 119 10.26 -4.57 -3.52
N GLY A 120 10.01 -3.32 -3.12
CA GLY A 120 10.65 -2.12 -3.68
C GLY A 120 9.85 -1.44 -4.80
N SER A 121 8.71 -2.01 -5.21
CA SER A 121 7.82 -1.37 -6.18
C SER A 121 6.95 -0.31 -5.50
N THR A 122 6.78 0.86 -6.13
CA THR A 122 5.95 1.96 -5.63
C THR A 122 4.48 1.88 -6.06
N SER A 123 4.13 0.90 -6.90
CA SER A 123 2.78 0.71 -7.43
C SER A 123 2.45 -0.78 -7.56
N GLU A 124 1.17 -1.13 -7.42
CA GLU A 124 0.67 -2.49 -7.59
C GLU A 124 0.87 -3.02 -9.02
N THR A 125 0.71 -2.14 -10.02
CA THR A 125 0.92 -2.51 -11.43
C THR A 125 2.37 -2.84 -11.70
N HIS A 126 3.29 -1.98 -11.23
CA HIS A 126 4.73 -2.20 -11.32
C HIS A 126 5.16 -3.46 -10.55
N ALA A 127 4.60 -3.73 -9.38
CA ALA A 127 4.90 -4.93 -8.60
C ALA A 127 4.51 -6.21 -9.36
N LYS A 128 3.36 -6.19 -10.06
CA LYS A 128 2.90 -7.31 -10.89
C LYS A 128 3.81 -7.54 -12.10
N ILE A 129 4.21 -6.46 -12.78
CA ILE A 129 5.15 -6.52 -13.90
C ILE A 129 6.51 -7.06 -13.44
N ALA A 130 7.05 -6.53 -12.33
CA ALA A 130 8.30 -7.00 -11.72
C ALA A 130 8.26 -8.50 -11.43
N SER A 131 7.19 -8.95 -10.77
CA SER A 131 6.98 -10.35 -10.40
C SER A 131 6.96 -11.27 -11.63
N ARG A 132 6.29 -10.87 -12.72
CA ARG A 132 6.29 -11.61 -13.99
C ARG A 132 7.68 -11.64 -14.63
N ARG A 133 8.42 -10.54 -14.58
CA ARG A 133 9.79 -10.47 -15.11
C ARG A 133 10.72 -11.41 -14.36
N PHE A 134 10.64 -11.46 -13.03
CA PHE A 134 11.42 -12.40 -12.24
C PHE A 134 11.10 -13.86 -12.58
N ALA A 135 9.82 -14.20 -12.73
CA ALA A 135 9.42 -15.53 -13.17
C ALA A 135 10.01 -15.86 -14.56
N ARG A 136 9.98 -14.91 -15.50
CA ARG A 136 10.51 -15.10 -16.85
C ARG A 136 12.04 -15.28 -16.86
N ILE A 137 12.77 -14.53 -16.03
CA ILE A 137 14.22 -14.69 -15.88
C ILE A 137 14.54 -16.11 -15.40
N ILE A 138 13.86 -16.59 -14.37
CA ILE A 138 14.08 -17.94 -13.83
C ILE A 138 13.75 -19.02 -14.87
N GLN A 139 12.70 -18.85 -15.65
CA GLN A 139 12.38 -19.75 -16.76
C GLN A 139 13.49 -19.81 -17.81
N LYS A 140 14.06 -18.65 -18.18
CA LYS A 140 15.16 -18.56 -19.15
C LYS A 140 16.46 -19.16 -18.63
N LEU A 141 16.66 -19.18 -17.31
CA LEU A 141 17.83 -19.80 -16.67
C LEU A 141 17.75 -21.33 -16.58
N GLY A 142 16.73 -21.99 -17.17
CA GLY A 142 16.64 -23.45 -17.25
C GLY A 142 15.39 -24.05 -16.60
N TYR A 143 14.62 -23.26 -15.85
CA TYR A 143 13.38 -23.71 -15.19
C TYR A 143 12.14 -23.47 -16.06
N HIS A 144 12.15 -24.00 -17.29
CA HIS A 144 11.06 -23.81 -18.27
C HIS A 144 9.67 -24.26 -17.76
N ASN A 145 9.63 -25.27 -16.89
CA ASN A 145 8.39 -25.77 -16.27
C ASN A 145 7.87 -24.91 -15.10
N ALA A 146 8.59 -23.86 -14.70
CA ALA A 146 8.15 -22.96 -13.64
C ALA A 146 6.87 -22.20 -14.03
N LYS A 147 5.83 -22.29 -13.21
CA LYS A 147 4.52 -21.67 -13.45
C LYS A 147 4.29 -20.50 -12.52
N PHE A 148 4.09 -19.30 -13.06
CA PHE A 148 3.70 -18.14 -12.27
C PHE A 148 2.30 -18.34 -11.68
N SER A 149 2.22 -18.53 -10.36
CA SER A 149 0.99 -18.87 -9.67
C SER A 149 0.91 -18.22 -8.29
N SER A 150 -0.29 -18.25 -7.69
CA SER A 150 -0.52 -17.78 -6.30
C SER A 150 -0.01 -16.36 -6.05
N TYR A 151 -0.08 -15.48 -7.07
CA TYR A 151 0.28 -14.09 -6.93
C TYR A 151 -0.70 -13.37 -6.01
N ARG A 152 -0.17 -12.68 -5.00
CA ARG A 152 -0.94 -11.85 -4.08
C ARG A 152 -0.12 -10.69 -3.56
N ILE A 153 -0.78 -9.57 -3.33
CA ILE A 153 -0.21 -8.48 -2.54
C ILE A 153 -0.25 -8.91 -1.07
N VAL A 154 0.86 -8.71 -0.38
CA VAL A 154 1.02 -9.03 1.04
C VAL A 154 0.76 -7.78 1.86
N ASN A 155 1.37 -6.68 1.45
CA ASN A 155 1.37 -5.45 2.20
C ASN A 155 1.67 -4.26 1.29
N VAL A 156 1.05 -3.13 1.59
CA VAL A 156 1.25 -1.84 0.96
C VAL A 156 1.58 -0.84 2.05
N LEU A 157 2.70 -0.14 1.87
CA LEU A 157 3.13 0.96 2.72
C LEU A 157 2.81 2.27 2.03
N GLY A 158 1.84 2.98 2.59
CA GLY A 158 1.49 4.34 2.21
C GLY A 158 1.99 5.37 3.22
N SER A 159 2.15 6.60 2.77
CA SER A 159 2.37 7.74 3.65
C SER A 159 1.51 8.93 3.21
N CYS A 160 0.99 9.66 4.18
CA CYS A 160 0.17 10.84 3.99
C CYS A 160 0.69 11.94 4.92
N SER A 161 0.67 13.19 4.49
CA SER A 161 0.98 14.33 5.34
C SER A 161 -0.25 15.20 5.49
N LEU A 162 -0.74 15.35 6.71
CA LEU A 162 -1.79 16.31 7.00
C LEU A 162 -1.23 17.74 6.97
N PRO A 163 -2.08 18.73 6.67
CA PRO A 163 -1.66 20.13 6.62
C PRO A 163 -1.43 20.75 8.02
N PHE A 164 -1.76 20.03 9.10
CA PHE A 164 -1.64 20.50 10.48
C PHE A 164 -0.97 19.45 11.39
N PRO A 165 -0.23 19.88 12.43
CA PRO A 165 0.24 19.00 13.50
C PRO A 165 -0.91 18.49 14.39
N ILE A 166 -0.67 17.39 15.11
CA ILE A 166 -1.69 16.67 15.90
C ILE A 166 -1.28 16.57 17.36
N LYS A 167 -2.23 16.81 18.29
CA LYS A 167 -2.09 16.54 19.73
C LYS A 167 -2.23 15.03 19.99
N VAL A 168 -1.18 14.28 19.69
CA VAL A 168 -1.17 12.80 19.73
C VAL A 168 -1.47 12.20 21.10
N ILE A 169 -1.08 12.86 22.20
CA ILE A 169 -1.35 12.42 23.57
C ILE A 169 -2.87 12.40 23.80
N GLN A 170 -3.52 13.54 23.60
CA GLN A 170 -4.99 13.68 23.76
C GLN A 170 -5.77 12.75 22.82
N PHE A 171 -5.28 12.57 21.59
CA PHE A 171 -5.86 11.62 20.64
C PHE A 171 -5.77 10.18 21.17
N SER A 172 -4.60 9.78 21.68
CA SER A 172 -4.39 8.43 22.22
C SER A 172 -5.20 8.16 23.48
N GLU A 173 -5.41 9.16 24.33
CA GLU A 173 -6.25 9.06 25.52
C GLU A 173 -7.73 8.87 25.15
N LYS A 174 -8.24 9.63 24.17
CA LYS A 174 -9.64 9.48 23.72
C LYS A 174 -9.90 8.11 23.08
N TYR A 175 -8.95 7.59 22.30
CA TYR A 175 -9.09 6.32 21.57
C TYR A 175 -8.29 5.17 22.18
N LYS A 176 -8.10 5.16 23.51
CA LYS A 176 -7.22 4.23 24.25
C LYS A 176 -7.45 2.74 23.96
N THR A 177 -8.66 2.35 23.56
CA THR A 177 -8.99 0.95 23.23
C THR A 177 -8.41 0.47 21.90
N ILE A 178 -8.09 1.39 20.99
CA ILE A 178 -7.64 1.11 19.61
C ILE A 178 -6.32 1.80 19.25
N ALA A 179 -5.95 2.85 19.99
CA ALA A 179 -4.73 3.62 19.85
C ALA A 179 -3.72 3.23 20.93
N GLN A 180 -2.51 2.89 20.53
CA GLN A 180 -1.38 2.60 21.42
C GLN A 180 -0.32 3.68 21.26
N TYR A 181 0.01 4.37 22.35
CA TYR A 181 1.03 5.40 22.37
C TYR A 181 2.03 5.12 23.50
N GLU A 182 3.26 4.80 23.12
CA GLU A 182 4.37 4.49 24.02
C GLU A 182 5.57 5.35 23.59
N PRO A 183 5.64 6.63 24.01
CA PRO A 183 6.63 7.59 23.50
C PRO A 183 8.08 7.15 23.74
N GLU A 184 8.33 6.42 24.83
CA GLU A 184 9.65 5.84 25.15
C GLU A 184 10.09 4.77 24.15
N LEU A 185 9.12 4.07 23.51
CA LEU A 185 9.40 3.05 22.50
C LEU A 185 9.35 3.60 21.08
N HIS A 186 8.40 4.50 20.81
CA HIS A 186 8.19 5.05 19.47
C HIS A 186 7.43 6.39 19.50
N PRO A 187 7.86 7.41 18.72
CA PRO A 187 7.29 8.76 18.79
C PRO A 187 5.89 8.92 18.18
N GLY A 188 5.42 7.94 17.40
CA GLY A 188 4.12 7.95 16.75
C GLY A 188 3.12 6.98 17.40
N VAL A 189 1.85 7.39 17.45
CA VAL A 189 0.70 6.59 17.92
C VAL A 189 0.39 5.49 16.92
N THR A 190 0.30 4.25 17.38
CA THR A 190 -0.15 3.13 16.55
C THR A 190 -1.66 3.00 16.65
N PHE A 191 -2.37 3.14 15.53
CA PHE A 191 -3.82 3.03 15.43
C PHE A 191 -4.20 1.89 14.50
N LYS A 192 -5.04 0.96 14.95
CA LYS A 192 -5.40 -0.25 14.18
C LYS A 192 -6.86 -0.23 13.76
N ILE A 193 -7.11 -0.26 12.46
CA ILE A 193 -8.44 -0.39 11.87
C ILE A 193 -8.68 -1.87 11.53
N LYS A 194 -9.49 -2.55 12.35
CA LYS A 194 -9.71 -4.00 12.24
C LYS A 194 -10.40 -4.38 10.92
N GLU A 195 -11.39 -3.61 10.49
CA GLU A 195 -12.17 -3.85 9.27
C GLU A 195 -11.29 -3.87 8.02
N LEU A 196 -10.43 -2.86 7.85
CA LEU A 196 -9.53 -2.73 6.71
C LEU A 196 -8.23 -3.53 6.84
N LYS A 197 -8.00 -4.16 8.01
CA LYS A 197 -6.73 -4.78 8.40
C LYS A 197 -5.55 -3.81 8.24
N ALA A 198 -5.79 -2.52 8.48
CA ALA A 198 -4.83 -1.45 8.31
C ALA A 198 -4.24 -1.03 9.65
N THR A 199 -2.94 -0.79 9.69
CA THR A 199 -2.23 -0.21 10.83
C THR A 199 -1.65 1.13 10.44
N LEU A 200 -2.03 2.17 11.16
CA LEU A 200 -1.56 3.53 10.97
C LEU A 200 -0.58 3.89 12.07
N LYS A 201 0.49 4.61 11.72
CA LYS A 201 1.32 5.33 12.69
C LYS A 201 1.14 6.82 12.47
N ILE A 202 0.62 7.49 13.49
CA ILE A 202 0.28 8.92 13.46
C ILE A 202 1.33 9.66 14.27
N PHE A 203 2.03 10.61 13.65
CA PHE A 203 3.06 11.41 14.28
C PHE A 203 2.51 12.79 14.67
N SER A 204 3.09 13.39 15.71
CA SER A 204 2.71 14.73 16.18
C SER A 204 2.88 15.83 15.13
N THR A 205 3.71 15.59 14.11
CA THR A 205 3.94 16.46 12.95
C THR A 205 2.77 16.50 11.96
N GLY A 206 1.79 15.61 12.08
CA GLY A 206 0.74 15.41 11.07
C GLY A 206 1.14 14.42 9.96
N SER A 207 2.35 13.86 10.01
CA SER A 207 2.72 12.74 9.14
C SER A 207 1.99 11.47 9.59
N ILE A 208 1.49 10.70 8.65
CA ILE A 208 0.83 9.41 8.88
C ILE A 208 1.48 8.37 7.97
N THR A 209 1.91 7.24 8.52
CA THR A 209 2.28 6.07 7.72
C THR A 209 1.21 4.99 7.87
N VAL A 210 0.85 4.34 6.77
CA VAL A 210 -0.22 3.36 6.71
C VAL A 210 0.31 2.06 6.14
N THR A 211 0.01 0.96 6.81
CA THR A 211 0.35 -0.40 6.39
C THR A 211 -0.96 -1.18 6.21
N ALA A 212 -1.26 -1.61 4.99
CA ALA A 212 -2.55 -2.21 4.64
C ALA A 212 -2.40 -3.30 3.56
N PRO A 213 -3.38 -4.19 3.36
CA PRO A 213 -3.25 -5.29 2.39
C PRO A 213 -3.37 -4.86 0.90
N SER A 214 -3.86 -3.65 0.61
CA SER A 214 -4.03 -3.10 -0.74
C SER A 214 -3.90 -1.57 -0.73
N VAL A 215 -3.66 -0.96 -1.90
CA VAL A 215 -3.66 0.50 -2.07
C VAL A 215 -5.03 1.09 -1.75
N SER A 216 -6.13 0.44 -2.18
CA SER A 216 -7.49 0.89 -1.85
C SER A 216 -7.73 0.98 -0.34
N ASN A 217 -7.28 -0.03 0.43
CA ASN A 217 -7.40 -0.01 1.88
C ASN A 217 -6.55 1.10 2.52
N VAL A 218 -5.44 1.51 1.91
CA VAL A 218 -4.67 2.69 2.36
C VAL A 218 -5.51 3.96 2.22
N HIS A 219 -6.16 4.16 1.07
CA HIS A 219 -7.02 5.33 0.85
C HIS A 219 -8.18 5.38 1.84
N GLN A 220 -8.92 4.27 1.98
CA GLN A 220 -10.03 4.17 2.93
C GLN A 220 -9.59 4.38 4.38
N ALA A 221 -8.41 3.87 4.76
CA ALA A 221 -7.87 4.09 6.10
C ALA A 221 -7.55 5.57 6.37
N ILE A 222 -7.06 6.31 5.37
CA ILE A 222 -6.81 7.76 5.48
C ILE A 222 -8.13 8.54 5.56
N GLU A 223 -9.13 8.18 4.76
CA GLU A 223 -10.46 8.80 4.82
C GLU A 223 -11.14 8.59 6.17
N GLN A 224 -11.01 7.39 6.75
CA GLN A 224 -11.56 7.10 8.07
C GLN A 224 -10.83 7.82 9.21
N ILE A 225 -9.50 7.94 9.14
CA ILE A 225 -8.73 8.55 10.23
C ILE A 225 -8.83 10.08 10.24
N TYR A 226 -8.97 10.71 9.07
CA TYR A 226 -9.01 12.17 8.94
C TYR A 226 -10.02 12.87 9.88
N PRO A 227 -11.32 12.51 9.90
CA PRO A 227 -12.28 13.13 10.80
C PRO A 227 -12.00 12.84 12.28
N MET A 228 -11.33 11.72 12.59
CA MET A 228 -11.00 11.36 13.98
C MET A 228 -9.85 12.21 14.54
N VAL A 229 -8.89 12.59 13.70
CA VAL A 229 -7.73 13.41 14.10
C VAL A 229 -7.96 14.92 13.94
N TYR A 230 -8.91 15.33 13.11
CA TYR A 230 -9.21 16.74 12.84
C TYR A 230 -9.52 17.59 14.10
N PRO A 231 -10.25 17.09 15.12
CA PRO A 231 -10.48 17.82 16.37
C PRO A 231 -9.21 18.01 17.23
N PHE A 232 -8.18 17.19 17.00
CA PHE A 232 -6.92 17.22 17.73
C PHE A 232 -5.83 18.02 17.03
N ARG A 233 -6.19 18.76 15.97
CA ARG A 233 -5.25 19.65 15.30
C ARG A 233 -4.74 20.72 16.26
N ARG A 234 -3.50 21.14 16.04
CA ARG A 234 -2.93 22.35 16.64
C ARG A 234 -2.37 23.26 15.56
N GLU A 235 -2.26 24.53 15.88
CA GLU A 235 -1.57 25.48 15.01
C GLU A 235 -0.10 25.09 14.87
N LYS A 236 0.47 25.36 13.70
CA LYS A 236 1.90 25.15 13.45
C LYS A 236 2.68 26.15 14.28
N THR A 237 3.57 25.65 15.14
CA THR A 237 4.55 26.50 15.80
C THR A 237 5.80 26.66 14.92
N ALA A 238 6.59 27.70 15.16
CA ALA A 238 7.87 27.90 14.46
C ALA A 238 8.83 26.70 14.63
N GLU A 239 8.73 25.98 15.75
CA GLU A 239 9.53 24.78 16.01
C GLU A 239 9.07 23.59 15.14
N ASP A 240 7.76 23.40 14.96
CA ASP A 240 7.24 22.38 14.05
C ASP A 240 7.71 22.60 12.62
N GLU A 241 7.75 23.86 12.18
CA GLU A 241 8.27 24.18 10.86
C GLU A 241 9.76 23.85 10.71
N ARG A 242 10.56 24.08 11.74
CA ARG A 242 11.98 23.68 11.75
C ARG A 242 12.14 22.17 11.68
N VAL A 243 11.35 21.43 12.46
CA VAL A 243 11.36 19.96 12.46
C VAL A 243 10.92 19.42 11.10
N ILE A 244 9.82 19.92 10.54
CA ILE A 244 9.32 19.52 9.22
C ILE A 244 10.35 19.83 8.13
N ARG A 245 10.97 21.03 8.14
CA ARG A 245 12.05 21.39 7.19
C ARG A 245 13.24 20.43 7.30
N LYS A 246 13.71 20.15 8.52
CA LYS A 246 14.83 19.21 8.75
C LYS A 246 14.51 17.81 8.24
N LEU A 247 13.28 17.32 8.45
CA LEU A 247 12.82 16.02 7.95
C LEU A 247 12.72 16.01 6.41
N MET A 248 12.24 17.09 5.79
CA MET A 248 12.18 17.21 4.33
C MET A 248 13.57 17.26 3.68
N THR A 249 14.52 18.03 4.24
CA THR A 249 15.90 18.07 3.73
C THR A 249 16.58 16.71 3.84
N LYS A 250 16.37 15.99 4.95
CA LYS A 250 16.88 14.62 5.11
C LYS A 250 16.29 13.66 4.07
N LYS A 251 15.00 13.78 3.76
CA LYS A 251 14.33 12.95 2.75
C LYS A 251 14.84 13.23 1.34
N ARG A 252 15.07 14.50 0.99
CA ARG A 252 15.68 14.90 -0.31
C ARG A 252 17.10 14.37 -0.46
N ASN A 253 17.94 14.52 0.56
CA ASN A 253 19.31 14.01 0.50
C ASN A 253 19.33 12.48 0.36
N PHE A 254 18.37 11.76 0.96
CA PHE A 254 18.26 10.31 0.78
C PHE A 254 17.87 9.94 -0.66
N THR A 255 16.89 10.63 -1.26
CA THR A 255 16.51 10.39 -2.67
C THR A 255 17.61 10.77 -3.65
N GLU A 256 18.35 11.86 -3.39
CA GLU A 256 19.49 12.27 -4.22
C GLU A 256 20.68 11.31 -4.10
N ILE A 257 20.93 10.72 -2.92
CA ILE A 257 21.93 9.66 -2.77
C ILE A 257 21.51 8.41 -3.55
N ASP A 258 20.25 7.99 -3.47
CA ASP A 258 19.76 6.84 -4.25
C ASP A 258 19.82 7.09 -5.77
N GLU A 259 19.50 8.31 -6.22
CA GLU A 259 19.63 8.71 -7.63
C GLU A 259 21.09 8.80 -8.07
N ASN A 260 21.97 9.45 -7.30
CA ASN A 260 23.40 9.56 -7.63
C ASN A 260 24.12 8.21 -7.54
N VAL A 261 23.77 7.33 -6.60
CA VAL A 261 24.27 5.94 -6.56
C VAL A 261 23.75 5.15 -7.76
N SER A 262 22.53 5.41 -8.23
CA SER A 262 21.99 4.77 -9.44
C SER A 262 22.63 5.26 -10.75
N ILE A 263 23.14 6.50 -10.76
CA ILE A 263 23.89 7.13 -11.86
C ILE A 263 25.35 6.67 -11.84
N TYR A 264 26.01 6.70 -10.68
CA TYR A 264 27.40 6.25 -10.50
C TYR A 264 27.57 4.74 -10.78
N ASN A 265 26.56 3.93 -10.46
CA ASN A 265 26.54 2.51 -10.84
C ASN A 265 26.17 2.27 -12.32
N SER A 266 25.61 3.27 -13.02
CA SER A 266 25.40 3.18 -14.48
C SER A 266 26.67 3.55 -15.25
N GLU A 267 27.45 4.52 -14.75
CA GLU A 267 28.72 4.94 -15.35
C GLU A 267 29.85 3.90 -15.16
N ASN A 268 29.84 3.14 -14.05
CA ASN A 268 30.84 2.10 -13.79
C ASN A 268 30.59 0.73 -14.47
N SER A 269 29.66 0.65 -15.44
CA SER A 269 29.44 -0.58 -16.22
C SER A 269 29.98 -0.54 -17.66
N VAL A 270 30.70 0.53 -18.03
CA VAL A 270 31.33 0.65 -19.35
C VAL A 270 32.85 0.75 -19.19
N THR A 271 33.51 -0.41 -19.09
CA THR A 271 34.95 -0.51 -19.37
C THR A 271 35.20 -1.34 -20.62
N LYS A 272 35.50 -0.58 -21.69
CA LYS A 272 36.45 -0.83 -22.78
C LYS A 272 36.29 -2.10 -23.62
N ARG A 273 35.71 -1.91 -24.82
CA ARG A 273 36.32 -2.41 -26.06
C ARG A 273 36.65 -1.21 -26.94
N ASN A 274 37.92 -1.06 -27.29
CA ASN A 274 38.42 -0.10 -28.26
C ASN A 274 37.80 -0.39 -29.63
N CYS A 275 37.40 0.65 -30.35
CA CYS A 275 37.53 0.79 -31.80
C CYS A 275 37.54 2.29 -32.15
N ASP A 276 38.43 2.63 -33.06
CA ASP A 276 38.76 3.98 -33.54
C ASP A 276 37.66 4.62 -34.40
N GLY A 277 37.66 5.95 -34.51
CA GLY A 277 37.07 6.65 -35.66
C GLY A 277 36.17 7.86 -35.37
N LEU A 278 36.63 9.02 -35.83
CA LEU A 278 35.94 10.32 -36.04
C LEU A 278 34.41 10.26 -36.32
N ALA A 279 33.64 11.15 -35.68
CA ALA A 279 33.02 12.34 -36.31
C ALA A 279 31.98 12.98 -35.38
N ILE A 280 32.04 14.32 -35.28
CA ILE A 280 31.12 15.20 -34.57
C ILE A 280 29.86 15.40 -35.42
N GLY A 281 28.66 15.28 -34.81
CA GLY A 281 27.39 15.65 -35.43
C GLY A 281 26.34 15.96 -34.38
N ILE A 282 25.98 17.24 -34.26
CA ILE A 282 24.83 17.72 -33.47
C ILE A 282 23.56 17.48 -34.30
N VAL A 283 22.60 16.70 -33.79
CA VAL A 283 21.25 16.60 -34.36
C VAL A 283 20.20 16.70 -33.24
N LYS A 284 19.20 17.55 -33.51
CA LYS A 284 18.01 17.87 -32.72
C LYS A 284 17.33 16.65 -32.09
N VAL A 285 16.93 16.81 -30.83
CA VAL A 285 15.95 15.95 -30.15
C VAL A 285 14.55 16.45 -30.50
N GLU A 286 13.86 15.76 -31.40
CA GLU A 286 12.40 15.85 -31.53
C GLU A 286 11.76 14.64 -30.81
N ASN A 287 10.90 14.97 -29.85
CA ASN A 287 10.16 14.02 -29.02
C ASN A 287 9.14 13.24 -29.87
N ASN A 288 9.28 11.92 -29.93
CA ASN A 288 8.24 11.04 -30.48
C ASN A 288 8.08 9.80 -29.59
N LEU A 289 7.39 9.99 -28.45
CA LEU A 289 7.07 8.95 -27.47
C LEU A 289 5.66 8.35 -27.65
N GLU A 290 4.88 8.81 -28.63
CA GLU A 290 3.50 8.33 -28.84
C GLU A 290 3.39 7.18 -29.87
N ASN A 291 4.43 6.93 -30.67
CA ASN A 291 4.36 5.89 -31.73
C ASN A 291 4.89 4.50 -31.33
N ILE A 292 5.57 4.37 -30.18
CA ILE A 292 6.09 3.07 -29.71
C ILE A 292 5.00 2.26 -28.98
N ILE A 293 3.98 2.91 -28.42
CA ILE A 293 2.93 2.23 -27.64
C ILE A 293 1.87 1.57 -28.54
N LYS A 294 1.76 1.96 -29.82
CA LYS A 294 0.79 1.37 -30.75
C LYS A 294 1.29 0.11 -31.48
N GLN A 295 2.61 -0.09 -31.63
CA GLN A 295 3.14 -1.27 -32.35
C GLN A 295 3.23 -2.56 -31.51
N GLU A 296 3.12 -2.50 -30.18
CA GLU A 296 3.05 -3.71 -29.34
C GLU A 296 1.63 -4.29 -29.20
N TYR A 297 0.59 -3.62 -29.74
CA TYR A 297 -0.81 -4.08 -29.64
C TYR A 297 -1.35 -4.78 -30.89
N GLU A 298 -0.60 -4.83 -32.00
CA GLU A 298 -1.04 -5.49 -33.25
C GLU A 298 -0.37 -6.85 -33.53
N ASN A 299 0.53 -7.33 -32.66
CA ASN A 299 1.22 -8.62 -32.85
C ASN A 299 0.68 -9.78 -31.99
N ASP A 300 -0.48 -9.62 -31.35
CA ASP A 300 -1.16 -10.66 -30.56
C ASP A 300 -2.59 -10.95 -31.08
N LEU A 301 -2.79 -10.86 -32.41
CA LEU A 301 -3.89 -11.52 -33.15
C LEU A 301 -3.34 -12.70 -33.95
#